data_AF-A0AAW7FCE8-F1
#
_entry.id   AF-A0AAW7FCE8-F1
#
_cell.length_a   1.000
_cell.length_b   1.000
_cell.length_c   1.000
_cell.angle_alpha   90.00
_cell.angle_beta   90.00
_cell.angle_gamma   90.00
#
_symmetry.space_group_name_H-M   'P 1'
#
loop_
_entity.id
_entity.type
_entity.pdbx_description
1 polymer ?
#
loop_
_entity_poly.entity_id
_entity_poly.type
_entity_poly.pdbx_seq_one_letter_code
_entity_poly.pdbx_strand_id
1 'polypeptide(L)' 'MKSKIVMCVTFFMLIGCNSEDVKSVSYYKEHKNERIDKLKSCNKETRPTEECKNAAEAQHQVYFQK' A
#
# COMPACT_ATOMS: atom_id res chain seq x y z
N MET A 1 -48.03 -20.99 10.06
CA MET A 1 -47.13 -21.46 8.97
C MET A 1 -47.60 -20.78 7.70
N LYS A 2 -46.82 -19.99 6.96
CA LYS A 2 -45.53 -20.32 6.34
C LYS A 2 -44.73 -19.02 6.21
N SER A 3 -43.54 -19.02 6.81
CA SER A 3 -42.56 -17.94 6.71
C SER A 3 -42.11 -17.78 5.25
N LYS A 4 -42.09 -16.54 4.75
CA LYS A 4 -41.39 -16.16 3.52
C LYS A 4 -40.52 -14.96 3.86
N ILE A 5 -39.53 -15.20 4.71
CA ILE A 5 -38.41 -14.27 4.89
C ILE A 5 -37.67 -14.25 3.54
N VAL A 6 -37.92 -13.20 2.76
CA VAL A 6 -37.15 -12.89 1.55
C VAL A 6 -35.82 -12.33 2.04
N MET A 7 -34.83 -13.20 2.09
CA MET A 7 -33.45 -12.87 2.43
C MET A 7 -32.83 -12.10 1.27
N CYS A 8 -32.90 -10.76 1.30
CA CYS A 8 -32.09 -9.90 0.44
C CYS A 8 -30.62 -10.02 0.87
N VAL A 9 -29.89 -10.91 0.21
CA VAL A 9 -28.43 -11.02 0.32
C VAL A 9 -27.84 -9.78 -0.33
N THR A 10 -27.33 -8.87 0.49
CA THR A 10 -26.56 -7.70 0.09
C THR A 10 -25.24 -8.15 -0.56
N PHE A 11 -25.11 -7.86 -1.86
CA PHE A 11 -23.87 -8.03 -2.62
C PHE A 11 -22.88 -6.92 -2.22
N PHE A 12 -22.13 -7.13 -1.13
CA PHE A 12 -20.99 -6.28 -0.72
C PHE A 12 -19.66 -6.97 -1.04
N MET A 13 -19.42 -7.39 -2.27
CA MET A 13 -18.13 -8.01 -2.62
C MET A 13 -17.63 -7.59 -3.99
N LEU A 14 -17.13 -6.36 -4.09
CA LEU A 14 -16.08 -5.99 -5.05
C LEU A 14 -15.19 -4.88 -4.47
N ILE A 15 -14.73 -5.00 -3.22
CA ILE A 15 -13.50 -4.31 -2.78
C ILE A 15 -12.32 -5.23 -3.11
N GLY A 16 -11.94 -5.19 -4.38
CA GLY A 16 -10.74 -5.82 -4.90
C GLY A 16 -9.78 -4.77 -5.46
N CYS A 17 -9.54 -3.68 -4.73
CA CYS A 17 -8.25 -3.01 -4.89
C CYS A 17 -7.21 -3.97 -4.33
N ASN A 18 -6.11 -4.20 -5.05
CA ASN A 18 -4.97 -4.98 -4.56
C ASN A 18 -4.46 -4.33 -3.27
N SER A 19 -5.03 -4.71 -2.13
CA SER A 19 -4.65 -4.28 -0.80
C SER A 19 -3.38 -5.03 -0.39
N GLU A 20 -2.31 -4.87 -1.17
CA GLU A 20 -1.00 -5.00 -0.58
C GLU A 20 -0.90 -3.84 0.41
N ASP A 21 -0.76 -4.16 1.70
CA ASP A 21 -0.68 -3.16 2.76
C ASP A 21 0.37 -2.11 2.41
N VAL A 22 -0.05 -0.84 2.36
CA VAL A 22 0.86 0.27 2.03
C VAL A 22 1.89 0.40 3.16
N LYS A 23 3.13 0.03 2.87
CA LYS A 23 4.28 0.10 3.76
C LYS A 23 4.58 1.55 4.10
N SER A 24 4.77 1.80 5.39
CA SER A 24 5.00 3.15 5.93
C SER A 24 6.44 3.64 5.69
N VAL A 25 6.66 4.94 5.93
CA VAL A 25 7.99 5.54 5.98
C VAL A 25 8.88 4.85 7.01
N SER A 26 8.35 4.53 8.20
CA SER A 26 9.12 3.88 9.28
C SER A 26 9.59 2.49 8.87
N TYR A 27 8.72 1.70 8.23
CA TYR A 27 9.09 0.41 7.66
C TYR A 27 10.31 0.56 6.75
N TYR A 28 10.25 1.47 5.78
CA TYR A 28 11.33 1.67 4.83
C TYR A 28 12.61 2.23 5.44
N LYS A 29 12.58 2.89 6.60
CA LYS A 29 13.80 3.30 7.32
C LYS A 29 14.56 2.08 7.85
N GLU A 30 13.84 1.17 8.49
CA GLU A 30 14.37 -0.05 9.11
C GLU A 30 14.75 -1.10 8.05
N HIS A 31 14.05 -1.09 6.92
CA HIS A 31 14.14 -2.10 5.87
C HIS A 31 14.89 -1.54 4.64
N LYS A 32 16.22 -1.40 4.78
CA LYS A 32 17.08 -0.76 3.76
C LYS A 32 16.96 -1.39 2.38
N ASN A 33 16.98 -2.72 2.29
CA ASN A 33 16.98 -3.41 1.00
C ASN A 33 15.63 -3.22 0.29
N GLU A 34 14.52 -3.39 1.01
CA GLU A 34 13.19 -3.16 0.45
C GLU A 34 12.98 -1.70 0.02
N ARG A 35 13.54 -0.74 0.76
CA ARG A 35 13.53 0.67 0.34
C ARG A 35 14.25 0.86 -0.99
N ILE A 36 15.45 0.31 -1.13
CA ILE A 36 16.25 0.44 -2.35
C ILE A 36 15.52 -0.22 -3.54
N ASP A 37 14.97 -1.41 -3.33
CA ASP A 37 14.29 -2.15 -4.39
C ASP A 37 12.98 -1.48 -4.80
N LYS A 38 12.22 -0.95 -3.85
CA LYS A 38 11.04 -0.14 -4.14
C LYS A 38 11.41 1.12 -4.92
N LEU A 39 12.44 1.87 -4.50
CA LEU A 39 12.90 3.06 -5.23
C LEU A 39 13.32 2.75 -6.68
N LYS A 40 13.95 1.59 -6.91
CA LYS A 40 14.27 1.14 -8.28
C LYS A 40 13.01 0.85 -9.09
N SER A 41 11.96 0.26 -8.49
CA SER A 41 10.71 0.01 -9.18
C SER A 41 9.94 1.30 -9.48
N CYS A 42 10.02 2.30 -8.59
CA CYS A 42 9.37 3.59 -8.76
C CYS A 42 9.76 4.33 -10.05
N ASN A 43 11.00 4.16 -10.52
CA ASN A 43 11.45 4.76 -11.79
C ASN A 43 10.75 4.18 -13.03
N LYS A 44 10.08 3.04 -12.89
CA LYS A 44 9.33 2.37 -13.96
C LYS A 44 7.83 2.67 -13.88
N GLU A 45 7.37 3.30 -12.79
CA GLU A 45 5.97 3.64 -12.60
C GLU A 45 5.64 4.99 -13.26
N THR A 46 4.57 5.02 -14.05
CA THR A 46 4.12 6.24 -14.75
C THR A 46 3.55 7.30 -13.80
N ARG A 47 3.17 6.89 -12.58
CA ARG A 47 2.65 7.76 -11.51
C ARG A 47 3.21 7.30 -10.17
N PRO A 48 3.66 8.22 -9.30
CA PRO A 48 4.19 7.85 -7.99
C PRO A 48 3.08 7.29 -7.10
N THR A 49 3.20 6.02 -6.76
CA THR A 49 2.37 5.34 -5.76
C THR A 49 2.72 5.80 -4.34
N GLU A 50 1.83 5.55 -3.38
CA GLU A 50 2.09 5.89 -1.97
C GLU A 50 3.31 5.15 -1.41
N GLU A 51 3.50 3.90 -1.84
CA GLU A 51 4.71 3.11 -1.64
C GLU A 51 5.98 3.86 -2.07
N CYS A 52 5.96 4.46 -3.26
CA CYS A 52 7.09 5.22 -3.79
C CYS A 52 7.35 6.51 -3.02
N LYS A 53 6.29 7.20 -2.58
CA LYS A 53 6.43 8.38 -1.72
C LYS A 53 7.06 8.00 -0.38
N ASN A 54 6.56 6.95 0.25
CA ASN A 54 7.04 6.49 1.56
C ASN A 54 8.50 6.03 1.51
N ALA A 55 8.89 5.30 0.45
CA ALA A 55 10.27 4.88 0.25
C ALA A 55 11.22 6.06 -0.01
N ALA A 56 10.78 7.07 -0.77
CA ALA A 56 11.56 8.28 -1.06
C ALA A 56 11.72 9.17 0.17
N GLU A 57 10.65 9.35 0.96
CA GLU A 57 10.70 10.09 2.21
C GLU A 57 11.62 9.41 3.23
N ALA A 58 11.52 8.08 3.37
CA ALA A 58 12.43 7.32 4.23
C ALA A 58 13.89 7.49 3.79
N GLN A 59 14.16 7.48 2.48
CA GLN A 59 15.49 7.72 1.93
C GLN A 59 15.98 9.13 2.26
N HIS A 60 15.13 10.15 2.13
CA HIS A 60 15.51 11.51 2.49
C HIS A 60 15.84 11.63 3.99
N GLN A 61 15.00 11.07 4.87
CA GLN A 61 15.20 11.16 6.32
C GLN A 61 16.44 10.40 6.80
N VAL A 62 16.77 9.25 6.20
CA VAL A 62 17.98 8.48 6.57
C VAL A 62 19.28 9.21 6.20
N TYR A 63 19.30 9.99 5.12
CA TYR A 63 20.51 10.63 4.61
C TYR A 63 20.66 12.09 5.03
N PHE A 64 19.56 12.83 5.20
CA PHE A 64 19.59 14.28 5.43
C PHE A 64 19.11 14.72 6.81
N GLN A 65 18.49 13.85 7.59
CA GLN A 65 18.12 14.14 8.99
C GLN A 65 18.98 13.38 10.00
N LYS A 66 20.21 13.03 9.61
CA LYS A 66 21.18 12.36 10.48
C LYS A 66 22.01 13.35 11.28
#